data_AF-A0A1B8RG50-F1
#
_entry.id   AF-A0A1B8RG50-F1
#
_cell.length_a   1.000
_cell.length_b   1.000
_cell.length_c   1.000
_cell.angle_alpha   90.00
_cell.angle_beta   90.00
_cell.angle_gamma   90.00
#
_symmetry.space_group_name_H-M   'P 1'
#
loop_
_entity.id
_entity.type
_entity.pdbx_description
1 polymer ?
#
loop_
_entity_poly.entity_id
_entity_poly.type
_entity_poly.pdbx_seq_one_letter_code
_entity_poly.pdbx_strand_id
1 'polypeptide(L)'
;MSDNGDLTVRKLAMWGIPLSLGVMGLKMVAWWVTGSVALLSDGLESSVNVAAAFIAFFVIRYAQKPADHDHPFGHHKAEYLSAVTEGVLIVVAALLIVDEAVGYLAAPRMLDAPVLGLAINFAAGVINAVWARLLIRTGRRHRSAALTADGQHIMSDVVTSVGVLVGLLLALATGYAIFDPVLAILVAVNILYQGWKVISQSIGGLMDQAVEPQEEEAIKQAIATHAAGSIGVHDLKTRRAGTVTFIDFHMVVPGGMSVRQAHDICDRLEDAIRAVHEGATIAIHVEPEGEKAHGIRVKVVKEA
;
A
#
# COMPACT_ATOMS: atom_id res chain seq x y z
N MET A 1 14.71 -3.62 17.83
CA MET A 1 15.65 -3.74 16.69
C MET A 1 17.06 -3.42 17.16
N SER A 2 18.11 -4.03 16.60
CA SER A 2 19.49 -3.59 16.90
C SER A 2 19.75 -2.27 16.17
N ASP A 3 20.45 -1.34 16.82
CA ASP A 3 20.71 0.03 16.33
C ASP A 3 21.33 0.07 14.91
N ASN A 4 22.15 -0.95 14.58
CA ASN A 4 22.74 -1.13 13.24
C ASN A 4 21.73 -1.57 12.16
N GLY A 5 20.66 -2.26 12.54
CA GLY A 5 19.58 -2.65 11.62
C GLY A 5 18.78 -1.44 11.15
N ASP A 6 18.45 -0.54 12.07
CA ASP A 6 17.72 0.71 11.77
C ASP A 6 18.51 1.65 10.87
N LEU A 7 19.83 1.76 11.11
CA LEU A 7 20.74 2.53 10.26
C LEU A 7 20.82 1.97 8.83
N THR A 8 20.78 0.64 8.67
CA THR A 8 20.84 0.00 7.35
C THR A 8 19.55 0.22 6.55
N VAL A 9 18.39 0.04 7.21
CA VAL A 9 17.07 0.26 6.58
C VAL A 9 16.91 1.72 6.15
N ARG A 10 17.27 2.68 7.01
CA ARG A 10 17.21 4.12 6.66
C ARG A 10 18.15 4.50 5.52
N LYS A 11 19.37 3.97 5.51
CA LYS A 11 20.32 4.21 4.41
C LYS A 11 19.79 3.68 3.09
N LEU A 12 19.22 2.49 3.06
CA LEU A 12 18.64 1.93 1.83
C LEU A 12 17.45 2.74 1.34
N ALA A 13 16.52 3.12 2.22
CA ALA A 13 15.40 3.99 1.85
C ALA A 13 15.89 5.34 1.28
N MET A 14 16.92 5.94 1.87
CA MET A 14 17.51 7.19 1.39
C MET A 14 18.20 7.05 0.02
N TRP A 15 18.89 5.92 -0.23
CA TRP A 15 19.50 5.63 -1.54
C TRP A 15 18.48 5.27 -2.62
N GLY A 16 17.25 4.90 -2.24
CA GLY A 16 16.18 4.57 -3.19
C GLY A 16 15.78 5.76 -4.08
N ILE A 17 15.73 6.98 -3.54
CA ILE A 17 15.35 8.19 -4.28
C ILE A 17 16.36 8.51 -5.42
N PRO A 18 17.67 8.69 -5.15
CA PRO A 18 18.63 8.98 -6.23
C PRO A 18 18.74 7.84 -7.23
N LEU A 19 18.57 6.59 -6.81
CA LEU A 19 18.56 5.45 -7.74
C LEU A 19 17.34 5.50 -8.67
N SER A 20 16.15 5.77 -8.12
CA SER A 20 14.91 5.88 -8.90
C SER A 20 14.97 7.04 -9.89
N LEU A 21 15.56 8.18 -9.50
CA LEU A 21 15.86 9.29 -10.40
C LEU A 21 16.82 8.88 -11.54
N GLY A 22 17.88 8.14 -11.22
CA GLY A 22 18.82 7.63 -12.21
C GLY A 22 18.16 6.67 -13.20
N VAL A 23 17.33 5.74 -12.71
CA VAL A 23 16.60 4.78 -13.54
C VAL A 23 15.56 5.48 -14.42
N MET A 24 14.79 6.42 -13.86
CA MET A 24 13.88 7.28 -14.61
C MET A 24 14.63 8.00 -15.74
N GLY A 25 15.79 8.59 -15.45
CA GLY A 25 16.64 9.23 -16.45
C GLY A 25 17.06 8.28 -17.57
N LEU A 26 17.48 7.06 -17.24
CA LEU A 26 17.84 6.04 -18.23
C LEU A 26 16.65 5.66 -19.12
N LYS A 27 15.47 5.43 -18.56
CA LYS A 27 14.27 5.11 -19.33
C LYS A 27 13.85 6.26 -20.26
N MET A 28 13.92 7.51 -19.77
CA MET A 28 13.66 8.70 -20.59
C MET A 28 14.66 8.85 -21.74
N VAL A 29 15.95 8.53 -21.53
CA VAL A 29 16.94 8.49 -22.60
C VAL A 29 16.64 7.37 -23.60
N ALA A 30 16.22 6.20 -23.12
CA ALA A 30 15.83 5.08 -24.00
C ALA A 30 14.68 5.47 -24.93
N TRP A 31 13.67 6.15 -24.40
CA TRP A 31 12.60 6.76 -25.21
C TRP A 31 13.15 7.79 -26.19
N TRP A 32 13.89 8.79 -25.73
CA TRP A 32 14.38 9.88 -26.58
C TRP A 32 15.22 9.40 -27.77
N VAL A 33 16.02 8.35 -27.57
CA VAL A 33 16.87 7.75 -28.61
C VAL A 33 16.08 6.89 -29.61
N THR A 34 14.94 6.34 -29.21
CA THR A 34 14.16 5.40 -30.06
C THR A 34 12.92 6.00 -30.69
N GLY A 35 12.34 7.02 -30.06
CA GLY A 35 11.01 7.56 -30.38
C GLY A 35 9.86 6.62 -30.02
N SER A 36 10.09 5.53 -29.27
CA SER A 36 9.08 4.51 -28.94
C SER A 36 8.07 4.98 -27.90
N VAL A 37 6.78 4.82 -28.19
CA VAL A 37 5.72 5.15 -27.22
C VAL A 37 5.68 4.13 -26.08
N ALA A 38 6.01 2.86 -26.34
CA ALA A 38 6.08 1.88 -25.27
C ALA A 38 7.23 2.21 -24.28
N LEU A 39 8.39 2.68 -24.76
CA LEU A 39 9.45 3.15 -23.87
C LEU A 39 9.11 4.47 -23.16
N LEU A 40 8.33 5.34 -23.80
CA LEU A 40 7.75 6.51 -23.11
C LEU A 40 6.86 6.09 -21.95
N SER A 41 6.02 5.07 -22.14
CA SER A 41 5.13 4.57 -21.09
C SER A 41 5.90 4.10 -19.84
N ASP A 42 7.01 3.37 -20.06
CA ASP A 42 7.90 2.87 -19.00
C ASP A 42 8.63 4.03 -18.27
N GLY A 43 9.01 5.09 -19.00
CA GLY A 43 9.58 6.31 -18.44
C GLY A 43 8.58 7.15 -17.63
N LEU A 44 7.35 7.30 -18.12
CA LEU A 44 6.28 8.02 -17.43
C LEU A 44 5.85 7.29 -16.16
N GLU A 45 5.74 5.96 -16.19
CA GLU A 45 5.49 5.13 -14.99
C GLU A 45 6.58 5.40 -13.93
N SER A 46 7.85 5.40 -14.33
CA SER A 46 8.96 5.69 -13.40
C SER A 46 8.96 7.12 -12.87
N SER A 47 8.46 8.08 -13.65
CA SER A 47 8.29 9.48 -13.21
C SER A 47 7.23 9.60 -12.12
N VAL A 48 6.11 8.87 -12.26
CA VAL A 48 5.08 8.78 -11.23
C VAL A 48 5.64 8.13 -9.97
N ASN A 49 6.40 7.03 -10.09
CA ASN A 49 7.03 6.37 -8.95
C ASN A 49 7.97 7.31 -8.17
N VAL A 50 8.77 8.13 -8.88
CA VAL A 50 9.62 9.14 -8.25
C VAL A 50 8.78 10.20 -7.53
N ALA A 51 7.75 10.75 -8.18
CA ALA A 51 6.87 11.74 -7.56
C ALA A 51 6.16 11.17 -6.31
N ALA A 52 5.64 9.95 -6.40
CA ALA A 52 5.02 9.22 -5.29
C ALA A 52 6.00 9.04 -4.13
N ALA A 53 7.25 8.65 -4.40
CA ALA A 53 8.28 8.51 -3.37
C ALA A 53 8.56 9.83 -2.63
N PHE A 54 8.61 10.96 -3.35
CA PHE A 54 8.73 12.28 -2.72
C PHE A 54 7.52 12.62 -1.85
N ILE A 55 6.31 12.42 -2.36
CA ILE A 55 5.07 12.68 -1.59
C ILE A 55 5.04 11.81 -0.34
N ALA A 56 5.29 10.50 -0.48
CA ALA A 56 5.33 9.55 0.62
C ALA A 56 6.37 9.95 1.68
N PHE A 57 7.56 10.41 1.29
CA PHE A 57 8.58 10.87 2.23
C PHE A 57 8.07 11.98 3.18
N PHE A 58 7.35 12.97 2.65
CA PHE A 58 6.78 14.05 3.45
C PHE A 58 5.53 13.60 4.22
N VAL A 59 4.63 12.87 3.57
CA VAL A 59 3.34 12.49 4.17
C VAL A 59 3.50 11.45 5.27
N ILE A 60 4.36 10.46 5.12
CA ILE A 60 4.62 9.48 6.19
C ILE A 60 5.12 10.20 7.44
N ARG A 61 6.02 11.19 7.28
CA ARG A 61 6.52 11.97 8.41
C ARG A 61 5.43 12.80 9.07
N TYR A 62 4.47 13.30 8.31
CA TYR A 62 3.31 13.99 8.84
C TYR A 62 2.33 13.04 9.53
N ALA A 63 2.04 11.87 8.94
CA ALA A 63 1.13 10.84 9.45
C ALA A 63 1.62 10.20 10.77
N GLN A 64 2.94 10.16 10.97
CA GLN A 64 3.57 9.67 12.20
C GLN A 64 3.56 10.70 13.35
N LYS A 65 3.06 11.92 13.13
CA LYS A 65 2.88 12.86 14.24
C LYS A 65 1.86 12.31 15.24
N PRO A 66 2.15 12.38 16.55
CA PRO A 66 1.19 11.99 17.57
C PRO A 66 -0.07 12.86 17.50
N ALA A 67 -1.11 12.44 18.22
CA ALA A 67 -2.31 13.25 18.40
C ALA A 67 -1.99 14.63 18.97
N ASP A 68 -2.66 15.65 18.44
CA ASP A 68 -2.60 17.01 18.93
C ASP A 68 -4.01 17.56 19.15
N HIS A 69 -4.11 18.83 19.54
CA HIS A 69 -5.38 19.47 19.86
C HIS A 69 -6.35 19.52 18.66
N ASP A 70 -5.81 19.69 17.45
CA ASP A 70 -6.61 19.81 16.24
C ASP A 70 -6.90 18.44 15.60
N HIS A 71 -6.10 17.41 15.95
CA HIS A 71 -6.28 16.02 15.53
C HIS A 71 -6.14 15.05 16.73
N PRO A 72 -7.19 14.90 17.56
CA PRO A 72 -7.16 14.07 18.77
C PRO A 72 -6.95 12.56 18.51
N PHE A 73 -7.27 12.09 17.30
CA PHE A 73 -7.05 10.71 16.87
C PHE A 73 -5.73 10.53 16.10
N GLY A 74 -4.89 11.57 16.03
CA GLY A 74 -3.65 11.56 15.27
C GLY A 74 -3.81 11.85 13.78
N HIS A 75 -2.68 11.83 13.08
CA HIS A 75 -2.58 12.22 11.67
C HIS A 75 -2.57 11.03 10.70
N HIS A 76 -2.91 9.84 11.18
CA HIS A 76 -2.68 8.59 10.47
C HIS A 76 -3.41 8.49 9.11
N LYS A 77 -4.58 9.13 8.97
CA LYS A 77 -5.33 9.15 7.70
C LYS A 77 -4.62 9.93 6.57
N ALA A 78 -3.60 10.74 6.88
CA ALA A 78 -2.82 11.45 5.86
C ALA A 78 -2.15 10.47 4.88
N GLU A 79 -1.78 9.27 5.33
CA GLU A 79 -1.20 8.23 4.46
C GLU A 79 -2.14 7.83 3.31
N TYR A 80 -3.44 7.72 3.57
CA TYR A 80 -4.42 7.45 2.52
C TYR A 80 -4.54 8.59 1.51
N LEU A 81 -4.42 9.84 1.94
CA LEU A 81 -4.42 10.99 1.03
C LEU A 81 -3.19 10.97 0.10
N SER A 82 -2.04 10.55 0.59
CA SER A 82 -0.85 10.32 -0.24
C SER A 82 -1.13 9.27 -1.31
N ALA A 83 -1.68 8.12 -0.90
CA ALA A 83 -1.95 7.01 -1.81
C ALA A 83 -3.04 7.36 -2.85
N VAL A 84 -4.06 8.14 -2.48
CA VAL A 84 -5.02 8.70 -3.45
C VAL A 84 -4.31 9.62 -4.45
N THR A 85 -3.44 10.52 -3.96
CA THR A 85 -2.70 11.44 -4.83
C THR A 85 -1.80 10.70 -5.82
N GLU A 86 -1.08 9.69 -5.34
CA GLU A 86 -0.29 8.78 -6.17
C GLU A 86 -1.17 8.09 -7.22
N GLY A 87 -2.28 7.49 -6.81
CA GLY A 87 -3.22 6.85 -7.72
C GLY A 87 -3.74 7.81 -8.82
N VAL A 88 -3.99 9.08 -8.47
CA VAL A 88 -4.37 10.11 -9.45
C VAL A 88 -3.22 10.39 -10.43
N LEU A 89 -1.98 10.50 -9.96
CA LEU A 89 -0.81 10.66 -10.84
C LEU A 89 -0.64 9.48 -11.80
N ILE A 90 -0.86 8.25 -11.32
CA ILE A 90 -0.84 7.02 -12.13
C ILE A 90 -1.91 7.11 -13.24
N VAL A 91 -3.15 7.49 -12.89
CA VAL A 91 -4.23 7.63 -13.86
C VAL A 91 -3.93 8.71 -14.90
N VAL A 92 -3.41 9.88 -14.47
CA VAL A 92 -3.02 10.95 -15.39
C VAL A 92 -1.92 10.47 -16.34
N ALA A 93 -0.88 9.80 -15.84
CA ALA A 93 0.18 9.26 -16.68
C ALA A 93 -0.36 8.24 -17.69
N ALA A 94 -1.23 7.33 -17.27
CA ALA A 94 -1.88 6.36 -18.16
C ALA A 94 -2.69 7.04 -19.28
N LEU A 95 -3.45 8.09 -18.95
CA LEU A 95 -4.22 8.86 -19.95
C LEU A 95 -3.30 9.58 -20.94
N LEU A 96 -2.19 10.16 -20.49
CA LEU A 96 -1.19 10.78 -21.36
C LEU A 96 -0.54 9.76 -22.30
N ILE A 97 -0.25 8.54 -21.80
CA ILE A 97 0.29 7.46 -22.63
C ILE A 97 -0.72 7.05 -23.71
N VAL A 98 -2.00 6.93 -23.38
CA VAL A 98 -3.05 6.59 -24.34
C VAL A 98 -3.17 7.68 -25.41
N ASP A 99 -3.19 8.96 -25.02
CA ASP A 99 -3.26 10.09 -25.95
C ASP A 99 -2.09 10.07 -26.95
N GLU A 100 -0.87 9.91 -26.46
CA GLU A 100 0.32 9.81 -27.31
C GLU A 100 0.26 8.57 -28.22
N ALA A 101 -0.11 7.41 -27.69
CA ALA A 101 -0.19 6.16 -28.44
C ALA A 101 -1.24 6.21 -29.56
N VAL A 102 -2.37 6.89 -29.35
CA VAL A 102 -3.38 7.11 -30.39
C VAL A 102 -2.83 7.98 -31.52
N GLY A 103 -2.03 9.01 -31.19
CA GLY A 103 -1.31 9.80 -32.19
C GLY A 103 -0.38 8.96 -33.07
N TYR A 104 0.36 8.03 -32.45
CA TYR A 104 1.25 7.12 -33.16
C TYR A 104 0.52 6.02 -33.95
N LEU A 105 -0.70 5.63 -33.58
CA LEU A 105 -1.53 4.75 -34.41
C LEU A 105 -1.94 5.42 -35.72
N ALA A 106 -2.19 6.73 -35.70
CA ALA A 106 -2.58 7.48 -36.90
C ALA A 106 -1.40 7.66 -37.89
N ALA A 107 -0.17 7.69 -37.40
CA ALA A 107 1.04 7.75 -38.22
C ALA A 107 2.16 6.86 -37.67
N PRO A 108 2.08 5.52 -37.87
CA PRO A 108 3.07 4.59 -37.34
C PRO A 108 4.46 4.86 -37.90
N ARG A 109 5.45 4.94 -37.02
CA ARG A 109 6.87 5.15 -37.38
C ARG A 109 7.70 3.97 -36.91
N MET A 110 8.71 3.59 -37.70
CA MET A 110 9.70 2.62 -37.26
C MET A 110 10.63 3.27 -36.22
N LEU A 111 11.22 2.43 -35.37
CA LEU A 111 12.17 2.84 -34.35
C LEU A 111 13.50 3.23 -34.99
N ASP A 112 14.07 4.37 -34.59
CA ASP A 112 15.33 4.86 -35.18
C ASP A 112 16.54 4.03 -34.71
N ALA A 113 16.76 3.95 -33.39
CA ALA A 113 17.89 3.22 -32.79
C ALA A 113 17.43 2.13 -31.79
N PRO A 114 16.66 1.13 -32.26
CA PRO A 114 15.98 0.17 -31.38
C PRO A 114 16.94 -0.63 -30.49
N VAL A 115 18.09 -1.06 -31.01
CA VAL A 115 19.05 -1.86 -30.23
C VAL A 115 19.62 -1.06 -29.06
N LEU A 116 19.97 0.21 -29.28
CA LEU A 116 20.54 1.07 -28.25
C LEU A 116 19.50 1.38 -27.17
N GLY A 117 18.27 1.77 -27.54
CA GLY A 117 17.23 2.05 -26.56
C GLY A 117 16.81 0.82 -25.77
N LEU A 118 16.67 -0.34 -26.41
CA LEU A 118 16.39 -1.60 -25.71
C LEU A 118 17.51 -1.97 -24.74
N ALA A 119 18.79 -1.74 -25.11
CA ALA A 119 19.91 -1.99 -24.22
C ALA A 119 19.90 -1.04 -23.00
N ILE A 120 19.57 0.23 -23.20
CA ILE A 120 19.43 1.21 -22.10
C ILE A 120 18.26 0.82 -21.20
N ASN A 121 17.10 0.49 -21.76
CA ASN A 121 15.94 0.08 -20.97
C ASN A 121 16.19 -1.22 -20.21
N PHE A 122 16.86 -2.19 -20.84
CA PHE A 122 17.27 -3.42 -20.18
C PHE A 122 18.24 -3.15 -19.03
N ALA A 123 19.23 -2.28 -19.21
CA ALA A 123 20.14 -1.89 -18.13
C ALA A 123 19.39 -1.23 -16.96
N ALA A 124 18.45 -0.33 -17.25
CA ALA A 124 17.57 0.29 -16.27
C ALA A 124 16.74 -0.77 -15.50
N GLY A 125 16.13 -1.72 -16.22
CA GLY A 125 15.38 -2.82 -15.63
C GLY A 125 16.24 -3.76 -14.76
N VAL A 126 17.50 -4.02 -15.16
CA VAL A 126 18.46 -4.78 -14.34
C VAL A 126 18.78 -4.05 -13.04
N ILE A 127 19.01 -2.73 -13.10
CA ILE A 127 19.24 -1.91 -11.91
C ILE A 127 18.05 -2.02 -10.95
N ASN A 128 16.82 -1.81 -11.44
CA ASN A 128 15.61 -1.97 -10.63
C ASN A 128 15.46 -3.38 -10.08
N ALA A 129 15.74 -4.42 -10.86
CA ALA A 129 15.64 -5.81 -10.42
C ALA A 129 16.65 -6.16 -9.31
N VAL A 130 17.89 -5.67 -9.42
CA VAL A 130 18.92 -5.83 -8.39
C VAL A 130 18.52 -5.10 -7.12
N TRP A 131 18.07 -3.86 -7.26
CA TRP A 131 17.64 -3.03 -6.13
C TRP A 131 16.44 -3.61 -5.41
N ALA A 132 15.37 -3.97 -6.14
CA ALA A 132 14.18 -4.63 -5.61
C ALA A 132 14.53 -5.90 -4.82
N ARG A 133 15.41 -6.76 -5.36
CA ARG A 133 15.87 -7.96 -4.64
C ARG A 133 16.64 -7.64 -3.37
N LEU A 134 17.47 -6.59 -3.39
CA LEU A 134 18.21 -6.15 -2.22
C LEU A 134 17.28 -5.61 -1.13
N LEU A 135 16.28 -4.80 -1.51
CA LEU A 135 15.25 -4.29 -0.61
C LEU A 135 14.42 -5.42 0.01
N ILE A 136 13.91 -6.35 -0.81
CA ILE A 136 13.12 -7.50 -0.32
C ILE A 136 13.96 -8.38 0.62
N ARG A 137 15.22 -8.70 0.27
CA ARG A 137 16.09 -9.53 1.12
C ARG A 137 16.39 -8.84 2.44
N THR A 138 16.75 -7.56 2.40
CA THR A 138 17.08 -6.80 3.60
C THR A 138 15.84 -6.56 4.45
N GLY A 139 14.70 -6.25 3.83
CA GLY A 139 13.42 -6.07 4.49
C GLY A 139 12.99 -7.33 5.25
N ARG A 140 13.09 -8.50 4.63
CA ARG A 140 12.85 -9.79 5.30
C ARG A 140 13.85 -10.06 6.43
N ARG A 141 15.15 -9.82 6.21
CA ARG A 141 16.20 -10.05 7.22
C ARG A 141 16.01 -9.18 8.46
N HIS A 142 15.58 -7.94 8.27
CA HIS A 142 15.39 -6.95 9.34
C HIS A 142 13.93 -6.82 9.78
N ARG A 143 13.02 -7.69 9.30
CA ARG A 143 11.57 -7.65 9.57
C ARG A 143 10.93 -6.28 9.30
N SER A 144 11.44 -5.55 8.30
CA SER A 144 10.86 -4.29 7.85
C SER A 144 9.82 -4.57 6.76
N ALA A 145 8.54 -4.45 7.13
CA ALA A 145 7.42 -4.54 6.19
C ALA A 145 7.51 -3.45 5.11
N ALA A 146 7.82 -2.21 5.51
CA ALA A 146 7.96 -1.07 4.59
C ALA A 146 9.01 -1.33 3.50
N LEU A 147 10.22 -1.78 3.86
CA LEU A 147 11.28 -2.05 2.88
C LEU A 147 10.94 -3.23 1.96
N THR A 148 10.19 -4.21 2.48
CA THR A 148 9.74 -5.37 1.70
C THR A 148 8.66 -4.96 0.69
N ALA A 149 7.71 -4.12 1.11
CA ALA A 149 6.64 -3.59 0.26
C ALA A 149 7.21 -2.70 -0.86
N ASP A 150 8.12 -1.79 -0.53
CA ASP A 150 8.81 -0.95 -1.51
C ASP A 150 9.57 -1.80 -2.55
N GLY A 151 10.33 -2.81 -2.10
CA GLY A 151 10.99 -3.74 -3.01
C GLY A 151 10.03 -4.55 -3.89
N GLN A 152 8.84 -4.88 -3.41
CA GLN A 152 7.80 -5.55 -4.23
C GLN A 152 7.21 -4.61 -5.28
N HIS A 153 7.00 -3.33 -4.93
CA HIS A 153 6.56 -2.32 -5.89
C HIS A 153 7.58 -2.17 -7.03
N ILE A 154 8.87 -2.01 -6.71
CA ILE A 154 9.92 -1.91 -7.75
C ILE A 154 10.00 -3.19 -8.58
N MET A 155 9.77 -4.36 -7.98
CA MET A 155 9.70 -5.61 -8.73
C MET A 155 8.51 -5.65 -9.71
N SER A 156 7.37 -5.04 -9.35
CA SER A 156 6.22 -4.92 -10.26
C SER A 156 6.57 -4.06 -11.49
N ASP A 157 7.29 -2.94 -11.29
CA ASP A 157 7.80 -2.10 -12.40
C ASP A 157 8.76 -2.90 -13.30
N VAL A 158 9.65 -3.72 -12.72
CA VAL A 158 10.52 -4.60 -13.53
C VAL A 158 9.70 -5.55 -14.40
N VAL A 159 8.61 -6.11 -13.87
CA VAL A 159 7.75 -7.03 -14.64
C VAL A 159 7.04 -6.29 -15.78
N THR A 160 6.54 -5.06 -15.56
CA THR A 160 5.94 -4.24 -16.62
C THR A 160 6.97 -3.84 -17.67
N SER A 161 8.17 -3.39 -17.28
CA SER A 161 9.27 -3.07 -18.20
C SER A 161 9.72 -4.27 -19.03
N VAL A 162 9.73 -5.49 -18.45
CA VAL A 162 10.02 -6.72 -19.20
C VAL A 162 8.94 -7.01 -20.24
N GLY A 163 7.66 -6.77 -19.90
CA GLY A 163 6.55 -6.87 -20.85
C GLY A 163 6.72 -5.92 -22.03
N VAL A 164 7.10 -4.66 -21.77
CA VAL A 164 7.43 -3.66 -22.79
C VAL A 164 8.60 -4.14 -23.67
N LEU A 165 9.69 -4.62 -23.07
CA LEU A 165 10.87 -5.11 -23.77
C LEU A 165 10.53 -6.28 -24.71
N VAL A 166 9.78 -7.26 -24.22
CA VAL A 166 9.34 -8.42 -25.02
C VAL A 166 8.45 -7.99 -26.17
N GLY A 167 7.48 -7.10 -25.93
CA GLY A 167 6.60 -6.62 -26.99
C GLY A 167 7.34 -5.80 -28.06
N LEU A 168 8.35 -5.01 -27.68
CA LEU A 168 9.21 -4.30 -28.63
C LEU A 168 10.11 -5.24 -29.44
N LEU A 169 10.65 -6.29 -28.83
CA LEU A 169 11.42 -7.31 -29.55
C LEU A 169 10.54 -8.02 -30.59
N LEU A 170 9.27 -8.29 -30.26
CA LEU A 170 8.30 -8.84 -31.21
C LEU A 170 7.97 -7.85 -32.33
N ALA A 171 7.81 -6.56 -32.02
CA ALA A 171 7.59 -5.52 -33.02
C ALA A 171 8.76 -5.45 -34.03
N LEU A 172 10.00 -5.54 -33.53
CA LEU A 172 11.20 -5.57 -34.37
C LEU A 172 11.31 -6.84 -35.21
N ALA A 173 10.99 -8.00 -34.64
CA ALA A 173 11.06 -9.27 -35.36
C ALA A 173 10.01 -9.37 -36.48
N THR A 174 8.84 -8.76 -36.28
CA THR A 174 7.74 -8.80 -37.25
C THR A 174 7.78 -7.64 -38.26
N GLY A 175 8.46 -6.54 -37.94
CA GLY A 175 8.60 -5.37 -38.80
C GLY A 175 7.37 -4.46 -38.88
N TYR A 176 6.32 -4.73 -38.09
CA TYR A 176 5.12 -3.89 -38.07
C TYR A 176 5.24 -2.81 -36.99
N ALA A 177 5.34 -1.55 -37.42
CA ALA A 177 5.43 -0.38 -36.54
C ALA A 177 4.23 -0.19 -35.62
N ILE A 178 3.06 -0.77 -35.95
CA ILE A 178 1.83 -0.65 -35.15
C ILE A 178 1.91 -1.36 -33.80
N PHE A 179 2.83 -2.32 -33.63
CA PHE A 179 2.93 -3.07 -32.38
C PHE A 179 3.42 -2.21 -31.20
N ASP A 180 4.22 -1.18 -31.45
CA ASP A 180 4.69 -0.25 -30.40
C ASP A 180 3.52 0.52 -29.74
N PRO A 181 2.68 1.27 -30.49
CA PRO A 181 1.55 1.97 -29.88
C PRO A 181 0.46 1.02 -29.34
N VAL A 182 0.24 -0.15 -29.96
CA VAL A 182 -0.70 -1.16 -29.40
C VAL A 182 -0.21 -1.67 -28.05
N LEU A 183 1.08 -1.98 -27.92
CA LEU A 183 1.67 -2.40 -26.66
C LEU A 183 1.59 -1.30 -25.61
N ALA A 184 1.88 -0.05 -25.99
CA ALA A 184 1.75 1.10 -25.09
C ALA A 184 0.32 1.25 -24.55
N ILE A 185 -0.71 1.07 -25.39
CA ILE A 185 -2.11 1.09 -24.96
C ILE A 185 -2.42 -0.06 -24.00
N LEU A 186 -1.98 -1.29 -24.30
CA LEU A 186 -2.19 -2.44 -23.41
C LEU A 186 -1.56 -2.20 -22.03
N VAL A 187 -0.34 -1.67 -22.00
CA VAL A 187 0.37 -1.31 -20.76
C VAL A 187 -0.39 -0.19 -20.03
N ALA A 188 -0.81 0.86 -20.73
CA ALA A 188 -1.56 1.96 -20.13
C ALA A 188 -2.89 1.50 -19.50
N VAL A 189 -3.61 0.57 -20.13
CA VAL A 189 -4.84 -0.02 -19.54
C VAL A 189 -4.53 -0.78 -18.26
N ASN A 190 -3.43 -1.56 -18.23
CA ASN A 190 -2.99 -2.23 -17.01
C ASN A 190 -2.60 -1.21 -15.91
N ILE A 191 -1.87 -0.15 -16.25
CA ILE A 191 -1.51 0.93 -15.34
C ILE A 191 -2.78 1.61 -14.78
N LEU A 192 -3.77 1.89 -15.64
CA LEU A 192 -5.06 2.47 -15.23
C LEU A 192 -5.79 1.59 -14.20
N TYR A 193 -5.79 0.27 -14.41
CA TYR A 193 -6.36 -0.68 -13.47
C TYR A 193 -5.62 -0.68 -12.11
N GLN A 194 -4.29 -0.61 -12.13
CA GLN A 194 -3.51 -0.49 -10.88
C GLN A 194 -3.79 0.83 -10.16
N GLY A 195 -3.82 1.95 -10.89
CA GLY A 195 -4.18 3.26 -10.33
C GLY A 195 -5.57 3.27 -9.71
N TRP A 196 -6.57 2.70 -10.39
CA TRP A 196 -7.92 2.55 -9.85
C TRP A 196 -7.96 1.73 -8.56
N LYS A 197 -7.19 0.62 -8.52
CA LYS A 197 -7.11 -0.24 -7.33
C LYS A 197 -6.51 0.50 -6.14
N VAL A 198 -5.40 1.23 -6.35
CA VAL A 198 -4.76 2.05 -5.32
C VAL A 198 -5.72 3.10 -4.77
N ILE A 199 -6.43 3.82 -5.66
CA ILE A 199 -7.42 4.83 -5.27
C ILE A 199 -8.55 4.18 -4.45
N SER A 200 -9.13 3.09 -4.95
CA SER A 200 -10.28 2.42 -4.32
C SER A 200 -9.94 1.91 -2.93
N GLN A 201 -8.77 1.31 -2.76
CA GLN A 201 -8.29 0.84 -1.45
C GLN A 201 -8.06 2.00 -0.47
N SER A 202 -7.50 3.11 -0.97
CA SER A 202 -7.22 4.29 -0.14
C SER A 202 -8.49 5.02 0.30
N ILE A 203 -9.50 5.09 -0.57
CA ILE A 203 -10.83 5.64 -0.24
C ILE A 203 -11.49 4.80 0.86
N GLY A 204 -11.38 3.47 0.80
CA GLY A 204 -11.87 2.59 1.87
C GLY A 204 -11.28 2.93 3.24
N GLY A 205 -9.97 3.19 3.30
CA GLY A 205 -9.30 3.65 4.52
C GLY A 205 -9.81 5.00 5.05
N LEU A 206 -10.18 5.93 4.15
CA LEU A 206 -10.80 7.21 4.55
C LEU A 206 -12.21 7.02 5.11
N MET A 207 -12.95 6.03 4.60
CA MET A 207 -14.31 5.66 5.00
C MET A 207 -14.41 4.76 6.25
N ASP A 208 -13.31 4.61 7.00
CA ASP A 208 -13.24 3.77 8.20
C ASP A 208 -13.62 2.31 7.93
N GLN A 209 -13.09 1.75 6.84
CA GLN A 209 -13.23 0.33 6.53
C GLN A 209 -12.74 -0.57 7.68
N ALA A 210 -13.49 -1.64 7.94
CA ALA A 210 -13.15 -2.66 8.91
C ALA A 210 -11.80 -3.31 8.61
N VAL A 211 -11.19 -3.90 9.64
CA VAL A 211 -9.95 -4.67 9.47
C VAL A 211 -10.16 -5.89 8.58
N GLU A 212 -9.06 -6.51 8.14
CA GLU A 212 -9.15 -7.71 7.30
C GLU A 212 -9.86 -8.85 8.04
N PRO A 213 -10.62 -9.72 7.33
CA PRO A 213 -11.43 -10.76 7.97
C PRO A 213 -10.65 -11.68 8.91
N GLN A 214 -9.38 -11.95 8.61
CA GLN A 214 -8.52 -12.78 9.45
C GLN A 214 -8.14 -12.08 10.77
N GLU A 215 -7.88 -10.79 10.74
CA GLU A 215 -7.61 -9.99 11.93
C GLU A 215 -8.87 -9.81 12.77
N GLU A 216 -10.00 -9.54 12.12
CA GLU A 216 -11.30 -9.42 12.79
C GLU A 216 -11.65 -10.71 13.55
N GLU A 217 -11.39 -11.86 12.94
CA GLU A 217 -11.61 -13.16 13.56
C GLU A 217 -10.66 -13.40 14.74
N ALA A 218 -9.39 -13.01 14.64
CA ALA A 218 -8.44 -13.09 15.75
C ALA A 218 -8.88 -12.21 16.94
N ILE A 219 -9.36 -11.00 16.68
CA ILE A 219 -9.92 -10.09 17.70
C ILE A 219 -11.15 -10.73 18.36
N LYS A 220 -12.08 -11.28 17.57
CA LYS A 220 -13.27 -11.98 18.09
C LYS A 220 -12.91 -13.16 18.98
N GLN A 221 -11.89 -13.93 18.60
CA GLN A 221 -11.42 -15.08 19.39
C GLN A 221 -10.76 -14.64 20.71
N ALA A 222 -9.96 -13.58 20.68
CA ALA A 222 -9.37 -12.98 21.88
C ALA A 222 -10.47 -12.51 22.86
N ILE A 223 -11.48 -11.80 22.35
CA ILE A 223 -12.63 -11.38 23.15
C ILE A 223 -13.37 -12.59 23.73
N ALA A 224 -13.71 -13.57 22.90
CA ALA A 224 -14.48 -14.75 23.30
C ALA A 224 -13.80 -15.54 24.43
N THR A 225 -12.47 -15.63 24.39
CA THR A 225 -11.65 -16.40 25.35
C THR A 225 -11.45 -15.65 26.66
N HIS A 226 -11.34 -14.33 26.62
CA HIS A 226 -10.95 -13.51 27.78
C HIS A 226 -12.08 -12.72 28.42
N ALA A 227 -13.30 -12.73 27.86
CA ALA A 227 -14.47 -12.02 28.37
C ALA A 227 -15.16 -12.71 29.58
N ALA A 228 -14.48 -13.60 30.30
CA ALA A 228 -15.01 -14.28 31.49
C ALA A 228 -15.55 -13.29 32.54
N GLY A 229 -16.74 -13.56 33.08
CA GLY A 229 -17.44 -12.66 34.00
C GLY A 229 -18.27 -11.56 33.33
N SER A 230 -18.16 -11.38 32.00
CA SER A 230 -19.15 -10.62 31.22
C SER A 230 -20.33 -11.51 30.82
N ILE A 231 -21.49 -10.88 30.60
CA ILE A 231 -22.71 -11.54 30.10
C ILE A 231 -22.64 -11.69 28.58
N GLY A 232 -22.02 -10.73 27.90
CA GLY A 232 -21.85 -10.76 26.45
C GLY A 232 -21.13 -9.52 25.91
N VAL A 233 -20.70 -9.62 24.66
CA VAL A 233 -20.08 -8.51 23.91
C VAL A 233 -20.83 -8.29 22.61
N HIS A 234 -21.12 -7.04 22.30
CA HIS A 234 -21.85 -6.65 21.10
C HIS A 234 -21.35 -5.31 20.54
N ASP A 235 -21.91 -4.91 19.40
CA ASP A 235 -21.52 -3.73 18.63
C ASP A 235 -20.00 -3.61 18.36
N LEU A 236 -19.34 -4.74 18.06
CA LEU A 236 -17.92 -4.72 17.68
C LEU A 236 -17.71 -3.94 16.38
N LYS A 237 -17.01 -2.83 16.50
CA LYS A 237 -16.60 -1.96 15.39
C LYS A 237 -15.08 -1.94 15.35
N THR A 238 -14.56 -2.12 14.15
CA THR A 238 -13.13 -1.97 13.89
C THR A 238 -12.96 -0.99 12.75
N ARG A 239 -11.91 -0.18 12.80
CA ARG A 239 -11.50 0.67 11.70
C ARG A 239 -9.99 0.83 11.70
N ARG A 240 -9.40 0.97 10.51
CA ARG A 240 -7.96 1.20 10.36
C ARG A 240 -7.70 2.65 9.95
N ALA A 241 -6.71 3.27 10.57
CA ALA A 241 -6.15 4.54 10.13
C ALA A 241 -4.63 4.42 10.05
N GLY A 242 -4.09 4.31 8.83
CA GLY A 242 -2.68 4.06 8.59
C GLY A 242 -2.22 2.79 9.32
N THR A 243 -1.24 2.93 10.21
CA THR A 243 -0.71 1.82 11.03
C THR A 243 -1.48 1.56 12.33
N VAL A 244 -2.46 2.40 12.68
CA VAL A 244 -3.23 2.28 13.93
C VAL A 244 -4.58 1.65 13.64
N THR A 245 -5.02 0.77 14.52
CA THR A 245 -6.35 0.15 14.46
C THR A 245 -7.16 0.58 15.67
N PHE A 246 -8.36 1.07 15.42
CA PHE A 246 -9.31 1.44 16.46
C PHE A 246 -10.34 0.33 16.60
N ILE A 247 -10.61 -0.08 17.83
CA ILE A 247 -11.52 -1.15 18.17
C ILE A 247 -12.46 -0.63 19.25
N ASP A 248 -13.74 -0.52 18.91
CA ASP A 248 -14.78 -0.04 19.80
C ASP A 248 -15.83 -1.14 19.96
N PHE A 249 -16.24 -1.46 21.19
CA PHE A 249 -17.31 -2.42 21.42
C PHE A 249 -17.97 -2.23 22.77
N HIS A 250 -19.15 -2.84 22.93
CA HIS A 250 -19.91 -2.83 24.17
C HIS A 250 -19.75 -4.15 24.91
N MET A 251 -19.47 -4.08 26.21
CA MET A 251 -19.37 -5.23 27.10
C MET A 251 -20.49 -5.17 28.14
N VAL A 252 -21.31 -6.21 28.18
CA VAL A 252 -22.44 -6.31 29.11
C VAL A 252 -22.00 -7.04 30.38
N VAL A 253 -22.29 -6.46 31.55
CA VAL A 253 -21.98 -7.03 32.87
C VAL A 253 -23.21 -7.03 33.78
N PRO A 254 -23.24 -7.85 34.86
CA PRO A 254 -24.33 -7.80 35.85
C PRO A 254 -24.48 -6.40 36.47
N GLY A 255 -25.71 -5.93 36.66
CA GLY A 255 -25.97 -4.54 37.12
C GLY A 255 -25.46 -4.24 38.53
N GLY A 256 -25.25 -5.28 39.35
CA GLY A 256 -24.66 -5.17 40.68
C GLY A 256 -23.12 -5.23 40.71
N MET A 257 -22.46 -5.41 39.55
CA MET A 257 -21.00 -5.47 39.47
C MET A 257 -20.38 -4.11 39.82
N SER A 258 -19.36 -4.11 40.68
CA SER A 258 -18.64 -2.87 40.99
C SER A 258 -17.86 -2.36 39.77
N VAL A 259 -17.68 -1.04 39.65
CA VAL A 259 -16.88 -0.43 38.58
C VAL A 259 -15.47 -1.03 38.52
N ARG A 260 -14.86 -1.35 39.67
CA ARG A 260 -13.55 -1.99 39.74
C ARG A 260 -13.54 -3.37 39.05
N GLN A 261 -14.51 -4.23 39.37
CA GLN A 261 -14.60 -5.56 38.76
C GLN A 261 -14.85 -5.49 37.25
N ALA A 262 -15.69 -4.54 36.80
CA ALA A 262 -15.91 -4.33 35.38
C ALA A 262 -14.63 -3.83 34.68
N HIS A 263 -13.88 -2.95 35.33
CA HIS A 263 -12.60 -2.45 34.82
C HIS A 263 -11.55 -3.56 34.74
N ASP A 264 -11.47 -4.47 35.73
CA ASP A 264 -10.55 -5.62 35.68
C ASP A 264 -10.84 -6.56 34.49
N ILE A 265 -12.10 -6.64 34.04
CA ILE A 265 -12.47 -7.37 32.81
C ILE A 265 -12.03 -6.59 31.57
N CYS A 266 -12.20 -5.25 31.57
CA CYS A 266 -11.75 -4.39 30.48
C CYS A 266 -10.24 -4.50 30.27
N ASP A 267 -9.44 -4.36 31.33
CA ASP A 267 -7.96 -4.46 31.27
C ASP A 267 -7.53 -5.80 30.66
N ARG A 268 -8.14 -6.90 31.10
CA ARG A 268 -7.86 -8.24 30.58
C ARG A 268 -8.22 -8.37 29.10
N LEU A 269 -9.33 -7.78 28.66
CA LEU A 269 -9.72 -7.76 27.25
C LEU A 269 -8.79 -6.88 26.41
N GLU A 270 -8.38 -5.73 26.92
CA GLU A 270 -7.42 -4.86 26.26
C GLU A 270 -6.08 -5.56 26.06
N ASP A 271 -5.56 -6.22 27.10
CA ASP A 271 -4.32 -7.00 27.02
C ASP A 271 -4.41 -8.14 26.01
N ALA A 272 -5.52 -8.88 26.02
CA ALA A 272 -5.75 -9.99 25.09
C ALA A 272 -5.83 -9.52 23.63
N ILE A 273 -6.51 -8.40 23.37
CA ILE A 273 -6.60 -7.82 22.04
C ILE A 273 -5.25 -7.28 21.59
N ARG A 274 -4.49 -6.60 22.47
CA ARG A 274 -3.15 -6.09 22.16
C ARG A 274 -2.15 -7.22 21.88
N ALA A 275 -2.35 -8.40 22.45
CA ALA A 275 -1.52 -9.57 22.19
C ALA A 275 -1.70 -10.13 20.77
N VAL A 276 -2.91 -10.02 20.20
CA VAL A 276 -3.18 -10.44 18.80
C VAL A 276 -3.04 -9.30 17.80
N HIS A 277 -3.17 -8.05 18.24
CA HIS A 277 -3.10 -6.85 17.41
C HIS A 277 -2.32 -5.73 18.09
N GLU A 278 -1.01 -5.71 17.84
CA GLU A 278 -0.10 -4.73 18.42
C GLU A 278 -0.47 -3.30 17.97
N GLY A 279 -0.52 -2.35 18.90
CA GLY A 279 -0.83 -0.94 18.60
C GLY A 279 -2.32 -0.63 18.41
N ALA A 280 -3.22 -1.53 18.79
CA ALA A 280 -4.66 -1.24 18.84
C ALA A 280 -4.98 -0.13 19.87
N THR A 281 -5.83 0.81 19.46
CA THR A 281 -6.52 1.74 20.38
C THR A 281 -7.90 1.19 20.65
N ILE A 282 -8.22 0.93 21.91
CA ILE A 282 -9.41 0.18 22.31
C ILE A 282 -10.29 1.08 23.17
N ALA A 283 -11.60 1.10 22.88
CA ALA A 283 -12.59 1.69 23.77
C ALA A 283 -13.69 0.67 24.07
N ILE A 284 -13.88 0.39 25.36
CA ILE A 284 -14.88 -0.57 25.84
C ILE A 284 -15.97 0.21 26.57
N HIS A 285 -17.20 0.19 26.03
CA HIS A 285 -18.36 0.72 26.72
C HIS A 285 -18.96 -0.37 27.60
N VAL A 286 -18.92 -0.19 28.92
CA VAL A 286 -19.53 -1.12 29.88
C VAL A 286 -21.02 -0.81 30.05
N GLU A 287 -21.86 -1.81 29.81
CA GLU A 287 -23.32 -1.72 29.96
C GLU A 287 -23.85 -2.73 31.00
N PRO A 288 -24.89 -2.39 31.76
CA PRO A 288 -25.55 -3.33 32.65
C PRO A 288 -26.48 -4.29 31.89
N GLU A 289 -26.89 -5.37 32.54
CA GLU A 289 -27.94 -6.26 32.04
C GLU A 289 -29.28 -5.53 31.84
N GLY A 290 -29.93 -5.76 30.69
CA GLY A 290 -31.21 -5.13 30.33
C GLY A 290 -31.14 -4.23 29.09
N GLU A 291 -29.93 -3.77 28.73
CA GLU A 291 -29.71 -3.08 27.46
C GLU A 291 -29.84 -4.04 26.26
N LYS A 292 -30.43 -3.54 25.17
CA LYS A 292 -30.67 -4.36 23.97
C LYS A 292 -29.40 -4.45 23.13
N ALA A 293 -28.80 -5.65 23.12
CA ALA A 293 -27.66 -5.94 22.26
C ALA A 293 -27.96 -5.67 20.78
N HIS A 294 -27.13 -4.83 20.16
CA HIS A 294 -27.22 -4.43 18.75
C HIS A 294 -25.85 -4.56 18.06
N GLY A 295 -25.79 -4.29 16.75
CA GLY A 295 -24.55 -4.38 15.98
C GLY A 295 -23.98 -5.81 15.87
N ILE A 296 -22.67 -5.90 15.63
CA ILE A 296 -21.95 -7.17 15.47
C ILE A 296 -21.74 -7.81 16.84
N ARG A 297 -22.19 -9.06 17.02
CA ARG A 297 -22.10 -9.79 18.29
C ARG A 297 -20.91 -10.74 18.33
N VAL A 298 -20.23 -10.80 19.47
CA VAL A 298 -19.18 -11.78 19.74
C VAL A 298 -19.69 -12.79 20.76
N LYS A 299 -19.64 -14.08 20.43
CA LYS A 299 -20.06 -15.14 21.36
C LYS A 299 -19.01 -15.27 22.45
N VAL A 300 -19.39 -14.94 23.68
CA VAL A 300 -18.54 -15.15 24.85
C VAL A 300 -18.65 -16.61 25.30
N VAL A 301 -17.52 -17.24 25.62
CA VAL A 301 -17.52 -18.57 26.24
C VAL A 301 -18.05 -18.41 27.67
N LYS A 302 -19.24 -18.96 27.94
CA LYS A 302 -19.74 -19.07 29.31
C LYS A 302 -18.96 -20.20 30.00
N GLU A 303 -18.25 -19.89 31.07
CA GLU A 303 -17.80 -20.94 31.98
C GLU A 303 -19.04 -21.59 32.61
N ALA A 304 -19.05 -22.94 32.58
CA ALA A 304 -20.11 -23.78 33.12
C ALA A 304 -20.02 -23.91 34.64
#